data_AF-A0A2N2BY23-F1
#
_entry.id   AF-A0A2N2BY23-F1
#
_cell.length_a   1.000
_cell.length_b   1.000
_cell.length_c   1.000
_cell.angle_alpha   90.00
_cell.angle_beta   90.00
_cell.angle_gamma   90.00
#
_symmetry.space_group_name_H-M   'P 1'
#
loop_
_entity.id
_entity.type
_entity.pdbx_description
1 polymer ?
#
loop_
_entity_poly.entity_id
_entity_poly.type
_entity_poly.pdbx_seq_one_letter_code
_entity_poly.pdbx_strand_id
1 'polypeptide(L)'
;MNNGYNPQQQPPVQPKYPPQYTPQYHKQPSLIDRIYGQRTDTLQTLLMVASMIMLILAPVYFLYRFIDGIVRASEWTGTFGVFISYFASGALSAAQLITYGLLLAGLKRLISK
;
A
#
# COMPACT_ATOMS: atom_id res chain seq x y z
N MET A 1 -67.29 25.95 48.12
CA MET A 1 -66.05 26.75 48.27
C MET A 1 -64.99 25.78 48.79
N ASN A 2 -63.84 25.50 48.17
CA ASN A 2 -63.11 26.14 47.09
C ASN A 2 -62.24 25.03 46.45
N ASN A 3 -62.18 25.01 45.11
CA ASN A 3 -61.48 24.00 44.32
C ASN A 3 -59.97 24.19 44.43
N GLY A 4 -59.25 23.15 44.87
CA GLY A 4 -57.80 23.08 44.82
C GLY A 4 -57.33 22.95 43.36
N TYR A 5 -56.70 24.02 42.87
CA TYR A 5 -55.91 24.00 41.65
C TYR A 5 -54.68 23.10 41.86
N ASN A 6 -54.43 22.18 40.93
CA ASN A 6 -53.07 21.70 40.68
C ASN A 6 -52.81 21.76 39.16
N PRO A 7 -51.86 22.58 38.69
CA PRO A 7 -51.65 22.80 37.27
C PRO A 7 -50.82 21.69 36.59
N GLN A 8 -51.36 21.22 35.46
CA GLN A 8 -50.67 20.89 34.21
C GLN A 8 -49.67 19.71 34.20
N GLN A 9 -50.18 18.56 33.72
CA GLN A 9 -49.39 17.55 33.02
C GLN A 9 -48.77 18.17 31.76
N GLN A 10 -47.45 18.17 31.66
CA GLN A 10 -46.72 18.51 30.44
C GLN A 10 -46.98 17.45 29.35
N PRO A 11 -47.43 17.83 28.15
CA PRO A 11 -47.49 16.90 27.02
C PRO A 11 -46.07 16.55 26.52
N PRO A 12 -45.85 15.32 26.00
CA PRO A 12 -44.55 14.90 25.51
C PRO A 12 -44.14 15.74 24.29
N VAL A 13 -42.95 16.34 24.36
CA VAL A 13 -42.35 17.13 23.29
C VAL A 13 -41.97 16.19 22.14
N GLN A 14 -42.70 16.25 21.03
CA GLN A 14 -42.32 15.58 19.79
C GLN A 14 -41.18 16.35 19.11
N PRO A 15 -40.05 15.70 18.74
CA PRO A 15 -38.99 16.34 17.97
C PRO A 15 -39.49 16.77 16.59
N LYS A 16 -39.41 18.07 16.30
CA LYS A 16 -39.98 18.76 15.12
C LYS A 16 -39.01 18.91 13.94
N TYR A 17 -38.12 17.94 13.71
CA TYR A 17 -37.19 18.00 12.59
C TYR A 17 -36.99 16.61 11.96
N PRO A 18 -37.19 16.43 10.65
CA PRO A 18 -36.77 15.21 9.98
C PRO A 18 -35.23 15.13 9.97
N PRO A 19 -34.63 13.95 10.18
CA PRO A 19 -33.19 13.78 10.10
C PRO A 19 -32.71 14.06 8.67
N GLN A 20 -31.82 15.05 8.54
CA GLN A 20 -31.23 15.45 7.27
C GLN A 20 -30.18 14.41 6.87
N TYR A 21 -30.55 13.52 5.94
CA TYR A 21 -29.64 12.56 5.32
C TYR A 21 -28.62 13.31 4.45
N THR A 22 -27.44 13.60 5.00
CA THR A 22 -26.28 13.96 4.17
C THR A 22 -25.80 12.71 3.43
N PRO A 23 -25.70 12.71 2.09
CA PRO A 23 -25.14 11.57 1.37
C PRO A 23 -23.68 11.38 1.80
N GLN A 24 -23.42 10.26 2.50
CA GLN A 24 -22.06 9.79 2.76
C GLN A 24 -21.37 9.59 1.41
N TYR A 25 -20.49 10.53 1.07
CA TYR A 25 -19.60 10.44 -0.06
C TYR A 25 -18.66 9.24 0.19
N HIS A 26 -19.06 8.06 -0.31
CA HIS A 26 -18.23 6.86 -0.28
C HIS A 26 -17.07 7.13 -1.23
N LYS A 27 -16.01 7.72 -0.67
CA LYS A 27 -14.74 7.98 -1.35
C LYS A 27 -14.29 6.63 -1.90
N GLN A 28 -14.40 6.46 -3.22
CA GLN A 28 -13.95 5.23 -3.85
C GLN A 28 -12.50 5.00 -3.42
N PRO A 29 -12.16 3.81 -2.90
CA PRO A 29 -10.80 3.55 -2.43
C PRO A 29 -9.86 3.84 -3.60
N SER A 30 -8.88 4.71 -3.36
CA SER A 30 -7.90 5.08 -4.37
C SER A 30 -7.20 3.81 -4.88
N LEU A 31 -6.59 3.84 -6.06
CA LEU A 31 -5.80 2.70 -6.56
C LEU A 31 -4.78 2.25 -5.50
N ILE A 32 -4.23 3.22 -4.76
CA ILE A 32 -3.35 3.00 -3.62
C ILE A 32 -4.12 2.28 -2.50
N ASP A 33 -5.29 2.76 -2.04
CA ASP A 33 -6.06 2.09 -0.98
C ASP A 33 -6.55 0.69 -1.38
N ARG A 34 -6.85 0.45 -2.66
CA ARG A 34 -7.22 -0.88 -3.18
C ARG A 34 -6.06 -1.85 -3.18
N ILE A 35 -4.85 -1.36 -3.43
CA ILE A 35 -3.63 -2.15 -3.40
C ILE A 35 -3.13 -2.33 -1.96
N TYR A 36 -3.39 -1.35 -1.07
CA TYR A 36 -2.73 -1.24 0.22
C TYR A 36 -3.62 -1.34 1.47
N GLY A 37 -4.95 -1.31 1.42
CA GLY A 37 -5.83 -1.61 2.57
C GLY A 37 -5.78 -0.58 3.73
N GLN A 38 -6.82 -0.55 4.58
CA GLN A 38 -6.96 0.39 5.69
C GLN A 38 -6.06 0.04 6.89
N ARG A 39 -5.44 1.10 7.42
CA ARG A 39 -4.45 1.19 8.50
C ARG A 39 -4.68 0.27 9.71
N THR A 40 -3.88 -0.80 9.79
CA THR A 40 -3.45 -1.42 11.06
C THR A 40 -1.91 -1.26 11.13
N ASP A 41 -1.47 -0.33 11.97
CA ASP A 41 -0.82 0.89 11.45
C ASP A 41 0.70 0.86 11.21
N THR A 42 1.49 0.10 11.96
CA THR A 42 2.97 0.18 11.83
C THR A 42 3.56 -0.99 11.04
N LEU A 43 3.21 -2.23 11.39
CA LEU A 43 3.75 -3.42 10.73
C LEU A 43 3.33 -3.49 9.25
N GLN A 44 2.08 -3.16 8.93
CA GLN A 44 1.59 -3.15 7.55
C GLN A 44 2.20 -2.02 6.72
N THR A 45 2.42 -0.85 7.35
CA THR A 45 3.13 0.26 6.73
C THR A 45 4.58 -0.12 6.44
N LEU A 46 5.24 -0.80 7.38
CA LEU A 46 6.62 -1.26 7.22
C LEU A 46 6.75 -2.33 6.13
N LEU A 47 5.83 -3.30 6.08
CA LEU A 47 5.73 -4.30 5.01
C LEU A 47 5.49 -3.65 3.64
N MET A 48 4.60 -2.65 3.59
CA MET A 48 4.33 -1.88 2.37
C MET A 48 5.57 -1.13 1.90
N VAL A 49 6.20 -0.36 2.78
CA VAL A 49 7.41 0.40 2.45
C VAL A 49 8.54 -0.53 2.02
N ALA A 50 8.75 -1.64 2.74
CA ALA A 50 9.76 -2.64 2.36
C ALA A 50 9.46 -3.24 0.96
N SER A 51 8.20 -3.56 0.67
CA SER A 51 7.83 -4.10 -0.65
C SER A 51 8.07 -3.10 -1.78
N MET A 52 7.78 -1.82 -1.56
CA MET A 52 8.04 -0.75 -2.54
C MET A 52 9.54 -0.54 -2.74
N ILE A 53 10.33 -0.53 -1.66
CA ILE A 53 11.79 -0.41 -1.75
C ILE A 53 12.37 -1.56 -2.58
N MET A 54 11.96 -2.81 -2.32
CA MET A 54 12.44 -3.96 -3.08
C MET A 54 12.07 -3.86 -4.58
N LEU A 55 10.85 -3.40 -4.89
CA LEU A 55 10.39 -3.20 -6.27
C LEU A 55 11.15 -2.09 -7.00
N ILE A 56 11.52 -1.00 -6.31
CA ILE A 56 12.30 0.11 -6.88
C ILE A 56 13.78 -0.28 -7.01
N LEU A 57 14.32 -1.02 -6.05
CA LEU A 57 15.72 -1.47 -6.10
C LEU A 57 15.95 -2.50 -7.20
N ALA A 58 14.96 -3.30 -7.58
CA ALA A 58 15.09 -4.29 -8.65
C ALA A 58 15.57 -3.70 -9.99
N PRO A 59 14.90 -2.70 -10.61
CA PRO A 59 15.37 -2.10 -11.86
C PRO A 59 16.67 -1.32 -11.68
N VAL A 60 16.90 -0.68 -10.52
CA VAL A 60 18.15 0.06 -10.25
C VAL A 60 19.34 -0.90 -10.21
N TYR A 61 19.21 -2.01 -9.49
CA TYR A 61 20.25 -3.03 -9.40
C TYR A 61 20.47 -3.74 -10.73
N PHE A 62 19.39 -4.04 -11.48
CA PHE A 62 19.51 -4.57 -12.83
C PHE A 62 20.30 -3.62 -13.74
N LEU A 63 19.96 -2.33 -13.74
CA LEU A 63 20.64 -1.33 -14.55
C LEU A 63 22.12 -1.20 -14.16
N TYR A 64 22.43 -1.22 -12.86
CA TYR A 64 23.81 -1.23 -12.37
C TYR A 64 24.59 -2.43 -12.93
N ARG A 65 24.05 -3.65 -12.82
CA ARG A 65 24.70 -4.86 -13.34
C ARG A 65 24.81 -4.86 -14.86
N PHE A 66 23.82 -4.30 -15.54
CA PHE A 66 23.83 -4.15 -16.99
C PHE A 66 24.98 -3.23 -17.44
N ILE A 67 25.14 -2.08 -16.81
CA ILE A 67 26.22 -1.13 -17.10
C ILE A 67 27.59 -1.74 -16.73
N ASP A 68 27.72 -2.35 -15.56
CA ASP A 68 28.96 -3.01 -15.12
C ASP A 68 29.36 -4.15 -16.10
N GLY A 69 28.37 -4.91 -16.59
CA GLY A 69 28.58 -5.91 -17.63
C GLY A 69 29.12 -5.33 -18.93
N ILE A 70 28.59 -4.18 -19.38
CA ILE A 70 29.10 -3.48 -20.58
C ILE A 70 30.53 -3.01 -20.35
N VAL A 71 30.80 -2.34 -19.23
CA VAL A 71 32.13 -1.80 -18.91
C VAL A 71 33.16 -2.92 -18.91
N ARG A 72 32.89 -4.04 -18.23
CA ARG A 72 33.81 -5.17 -18.13
C ARG A 72 33.97 -5.95 -19.44
N ALA A 73 32.92 -6.07 -20.23
CA ALA A 73 33.01 -6.69 -21.55
C ALA A 73 33.77 -5.81 -22.56
N SER A 74 33.87 -4.50 -22.30
CA SER A 74 34.62 -3.54 -23.13
C SER A 74 36.10 -3.43 -22.75
N GLU A 75 36.54 -4.06 -21.66
CA GLU A 75 37.95 -4.12 -21.28
C GLU A 75 38.77 -4.91 -22.29
N TRP A 76 40.09 -4.71 -22.34
CA TRP A 76 40.97 -5.37 -23.32
C TRP A 76 40.93 -6.91 -23.22
N THR A 77 40.70 -7.44 -22.02
CA THR A 77 40.48 -8.87 -21.75
C THR A 77 39.01 -9.25 -21.63
N GLY A 78 38.11 -8.29 -21.83
CA GLY A 78 36.67 -8.45 -21.75
C GLY A 78 36.15 -9.34 -22.87
N THR A 79 35.30 -10.31 -22.51
CA THR A 79 34.58 -11.12 -23.50
C THR A 79 33.09 -10.85 -23.40
N PHE A 80 32.36 -11.11 -24.49
CA PHE A 80 30.91 -11.05 -24.47
C PHE A 80 30.30 -11.99 -23.41
N GLY A 81 30.98 -13.09 -23.08
CA GLY A 81 30.57 -13.98 -21.98
C GLY A 81 30.54 -13.29 -20.62
N VAL A 82 31.42 -12.31 -20.37
CA VAL A 82 31.39 -11.49 -19.15
C VAL A 82 30.11 -10.66 -19.11
N PHE A 83 29.75 -9.98 -20.21
CA PHE A 83 28.48 -9.24 -20.28
C PHE A 83 27.28 -10.16 -19.98
N ILE A 84 27.20 -11.33 -20.61
CA ILE A 84 26.10 -12.28 -20.39
C ILE A 84 26.03 -12.74 -18.93
N SER A 85 27.17 -12.98 -18.29
CA SER A 85 27.22 -13.36 -16.87
C SER A 85 26.66 -12.25 -15.96
N TYR A 86 27.06 -11.01 -16.18
CA TYR A 86 26.56 -9.86 -15.42
C TYR A 86 25.10 -9.55 -15.71
N PHE A 87 24.68 -9.67 -16.98
CA PHE A 87 23.29 -9.54 -17.39
C PHE A 87 22.39 -10.59 -16.69
N ALA A 88 22.77 -11.87 -16.75
CA ALA A 88 22.00 -12.95 -16.14
C ALA A 88 21.98 -12.83 -14.61
N SER A 89 23.12 -12.49 -13.99
CA SER A 89 23.18 -12.20 -12.55
C SER A 89 22.28 -11.04 -12.15
N GLY A 90 22.31 -9.93 -12.91
CA GLY A 90 21.43 -8.78 -12.69
C GLY A 90 19.96 -9.15 -12.84
N ALA A 91 19.60 -9.92 -13.87
CA ALA A 91 18.23 -10.37 -14.11
C ALA A 91 17.72 -11.29 -12.98
N LEU A 92 18.54 -12.24 -12.53
CA LEU A 92 18.22 -13.13 -11.42
C LEU A 92 18.03 -12.37 -10.11
N SER A 93 18.94 -11.44 -9.77
CA SER A 93 18.80 -10.63 -8.56
C SER A 93 17.58 -9.72 -8.62
N ALA A 94 17.27 -9.12 -9.77
CA ALA A 94 16.06 -8.31 -9.93
C ALA A 94 14.80 -9.16 -9.76
N ALA A 95 14.76 -10.36 -10.34
CA ALA A 95 13.66 -11.31 -10.15
C ALA A 95 13.49 -11.68 -8.66
N GLN A 96 14.58 -11.99 -7.95
CA GLN A 96 14.55 -12.27 -6.51
C GLN A 96 13.99 -11.10 -5.69
N LEU A 97 14.44 -9.87 -5.95
CA LEU A 97 13.93 -8.66 -5.27
C LEU A 97 12.45 -8.44 -5.55
N ILE A 98 11.99 -8.64 -6.79
CA ILE A 98 10.57 -8.58 -7.14
C ILE A 98 9.79 -9.66 -6.39
N THR A 99 10.29 -10.90 -6.35
CA THR A 99 9.67 -11.99 -5.60
C THR A 99 9.55 -11.66 -4.11
N TYR A 100 10.60 -11.13 -3.48
CA TYR A 100 10.53 -10.70 -2.08
C TYR A 100 9.53 -9.55 -1.89
N GLY A 101 9.50 -8.56 -2.78
CA GLY A 101 8.52 -7.48 -2.76
C GLY A 101 7.08 -8.01 -2.83
N LEU A 102 6.81 -8.96 -3.73
CA LEU A 102 5.50 -9.60 -3.86
C LEU A 102 5.14 -10.47 -2.65
N LEU A 103 6.08 -11.20 -2.08
CA LEU A 103 5.86 -11.99 -0.86
C LEU A 103 5.50 -11.10 0.33
N LEU A 104 6.22 -9.99 0.53
CA LEU A 104 5.94 -9.02 1.59
C LEU A 104 4.58 -8.34 1.40
N ALA A 105 4.24 -7.98 0.16
CA ALA A 105 2.93 -7.44 -0.19
C ALA A 105 1.80 -8.47 0.02
N GLY A 106 2.05 -9.74 -0.32
CA GLY A 106 1.13 -10.85 -0.08
C GLY A 106 0.91 -11.12 1.41
N LEU A 107 1.99 -11.13 2.20
CA LEU A 107 1.93 -11.28 3.66
C LEU A 107 1.10 -10.16 4.29
N LYS A 108 1.33 -8.91 3.87
CA LYS A 108 0.50 -7.78 4.27
C LYS A 108 -0.98 -8.06 3.99
N ARG A 109 -1.32 -8.49 2.78
CA ARG A 109 -2.72 -8.79 2.39
C ARG A 109 -3.35 -9.90 3.22
N LEU A 110 -2.58 -10.88 3.69
CA LEU A 110 -3.07 -11.93 4.58
C LEU A 110 -3.33 -11.42 5.99
N ILE A 111 -2.46 -10.54 6.52
CA ILE A 111 -2.58 -9.98 7.87
C ILE A 111 -3.65 -8.88 7.93
N SER A 112 -3.96 -8.22 6.81
CA SER A 112 -5.00 -7.18 6.72
C SER A 112 -6.43 -7.72 6.51
N LYS A 113 -6.62 -9.04 6.39
CA LYS A 113 -7.95 -9.68 6.30
C LYS A 113 -8.40 -10.15 7.67
#